data_AF-A0A9D7QMZ6-F1
#
_entry.id   AF-A0A9D7QMZ6-F1
#
_cell.length_a   1.000
_cell.length_b   1.000
_cell.length_c   1.000
_cell.angle_alpha   90.00
_cell.angle_beta   90.00
_cell.angle_gamma   90.00
#
_symmetry.space_group_name_H-M   'P 1'
#
loop_
_entity.id
_entity.type
_entity.pdbx_description
1 polymer ?
#
loop_
_entity_poly.entity_id
_entity_poly.type
_entity_poly.pdbx_seq_one_letter_code
_entity_poly.pdbx_strand_id
1 'polypeptide(L)' 'MYQGDKNTPEFREYGHYTRNEFSNFAMRLGINRKRSDKIMDHLVAGRNAAGKLLDQAFVPEEVKNIIRYYFNERLMRLK' A
#
# COMPACT_ATOMS: atom_id res chain seq x y z
N MET A 1 -1.60 -16.63 5.28
CA MET A 1 -0.67 -15.88 6.15
C MET A 1 0.35 -16.88 6.65
N TYR A 2 1.63 -16.55 6.56
CA TYR A 2 2.69 -17.43 7.03
C TYR A 2 2.84 -17.29 8.55
N GLN A 3 3.37 -18.33 9.18
CA GLN A 3 3.55 -18.36 10.62
C GLN A 3 4.57 -17.29 11.04
N GLY A 4 4.18 -16.40 11.96
CA GLY A 4 5.04 -15.31 12.44
C GLY A 4 4.82 -13.96 11.77
N ASP A 5 4.04 -13.88 10.67
CA ASP A 5 3.85 -12.59 9.99
C ASP A 5 3.16 -11.53 10.87
N LYS A 6 2.30 -11.95 11.81
CA LYS A 6 1.60 -11.04 12.75
C LYS A 6 2.41 -10.64 13.99
N ASN A 7 3.64 -11.10 14.11
CA ASN A 7 4.46 -10.89 15.31
C ASN A 7 5.33 -9.64 15.26
N THR A 8 5.33 -8.93 14.14
CA THR A 8 6.06 -7.67 13.99
C THR A 8 5.43 -6.59 14.88
N PRO A 9 6.23 -5.69 15.48
CA PRO A 9 5.72 -4.55 16.23
C PRO A 9 4.71 -3.72 15.43
N GLU A 10 5.02 -3.47 14.16
CA GLU A 10 4.20 -2.66 13.26
C GLU A 10 2.84 -3.31 12.96
N PHE A 11 2.78 -4.62 12.72
CA PHE A 11 1.50 -5.30 12.49
C PHE A 11 0.64 -5.32 13.77
N ARG A 12 1.26 -5.39 14.96
CA ARG A 12 0.53 -5.33 16.24
C ARG A 12 -0.01 -3.92 16.53
N GLU A 13 0.73 -2.89 16.15
CA GLU A 13 0.34 -1.50 16.36
C GLU A 13 -0.74 -1.05 15.36
N TYR A 14 -0.57 -1.39 14.08
CA TYR A 14 -1.41 -0.87 13.01
C TYR A 14 -2.43 -1.87 12.46
N GLY A 15 -2.29 -3.17 12.76
CA GLY A 15 -3.17 -4.23 12.28
C GLY A 15 -3.01 -4.56 10.78
N HIS A 16 -1.97 -4.04 10.14
CA HIS A 16 -1.67 -4.25 8.71
C HIS A 16 -0.16 -4.14 8.45
N TYR A 17 0.28 -4.71 7.32
CA TYR A 17 1.68 -4.64 6.92
C TYR A 17 2.07 -3.27 6.42
N THR A 18 3.19 -2.74 6.91
CA THR A 18 3.72 -1.42 6.55
C THR A 18 4.83 -1.49 5.50
N ARG A 19 5.24 -0.32 5.00
CA ARG A 19 6.41 -0.19 4.11
C ARG A 19 7.71 -0.70 4.75
N ASN A 20 7.86 -0.55 6.06
CA ASN A 20 9.03 -1.05 6.79
C ASN A 20 9.07 -2.58 6.79
N GLU A 21 7.93 -3.23 6.96
CA GLU A 21 7.86 -4.70 6.91
C GLU A 21 8.18 -5.24 5.54
N PHE A 22 7.71 -4.58 4.47
CA PHE A 22 8.13 -4.92 3.12
C PHE A 22 9.64 -4.74 2.92
N SER A 23 10.23 -3.68 3.46
CA SER A 23 11.67 -3.42 3.37
C SER A 23 12.49 -4.48 4.10
N ASN A 24 12.06 -4.88 5.30
CA ASN A 24 12.68 -5.95 6.09
C ASN A 24 12.58 -7.30 5.36
N PHE A 25 11.42 -7.60 4.77
CA PHE A 25 11.23 -8.79 3.95
C PHE A 25 12.13 -8.78 2.70
N ALA A 26 12.16 -7.67 1.96
CA ALA A 26 13.00 -7.52 0.77
C ALA A 26 14.48 -7.72 1.11
N MET A 27 14.95 -7.19 2.24
CA MET A 27 16.31 -7.37 2.73
C MET A 27 16.61 -8.85 3.03
N ARG A 28 15.68 -9.58 3.67
CA ARG A 28 15.81 -11.03 3.92
C ARG A 28 15.87 -11.85 2.64
N LEU A 29 15.26 -11.37 1.56
CA LEU A 29 15.34 -11.97 0.23
C LEU A 29 16.59 -11.56 -0.56
N GLY A 30 17.48 -10.74 0.00
CA GLY A 30 18.67 -10.23 -0.69
C GLY A 30 18.38 -9.15 -1.73
N ILE A 31 17.18 -8.55 -1.70
CA ILE A 31 16.85 -7.41 -2.55
C ILE A 31 17.52 -6.17 -1.97
N ASN A 32 18.35 -5.51 -2.78
CA ASN A 32 18.97 -4.23 -2.42
C ASN A 32 17.91 -3.17 -2.08
N ARG A 33 18.15 -2.39 -1.01
CA ARG A 33 17.27 -1.31 -0.53
C ARG A 33 16.80 -0.35 -1.63
N LYS A 34 17.69 0.06 -2.54
CA LYS A 34 17.34 0.93 -3.67
C LYS A 34 16.29 0.29 -4.60
N ARG A 35 16.33 -1.04 -4.78
CA ARG A 35 15.33 -1.76 -5.57
C ARG A 35 14.02 -1.93 -4.80
N SER A 36 14.05 -2.23 -3.50
CA SER A 36 12.83 -2.33 -2.70
C SER A 36 12.11 -0.99 -2.61
N ASP A 37 12.85 0.11 -2.42
CA ASP A 37 12.28 1.46 -2.41
C ASP A 37 11.66 1.80 -3.76
N LYS A 38 12.35 1.50 -4.87
CA LYS A 38 11.81 1.70 -6.22
C LYS A 38 10.52 0.91 -6.46
N ILE A 39 10.43 -0.34 -5.98
CA ILE A 39 9.21 -1.15 -6.09
C ILE A 39 8.06 -0.48 -5.33
N MET A 40 8.31 -0.06 -4.08
CA MET A 40 7.30 0.62 -3.26
C MET A 40 6.86 1.94 -3.89
N ASP A 41 7.80 2.72 -4.41
CA ASP A 41 7.50 3.99 -5.06
C ASP A 41 6.68 3.78 -6.34
N HIS A 42 6.97 2.74 -7.13
CA HIS A 42 6.14 2.38 -8.29
C HIS A 42 4.73 1.94 -7.90
N LEU A 43 4.58 1.17 -6.82
CA LEU A 43 3.26 0.77 -6.31
C LEU A 43 2.42 1.99 -5.89
N VAL A 44 3.06 3.02 -5.32
CA VAL A 44 2.38 4.25 -4.90
C VAL A 44 2.22 5.25 -6.06
N ALA A 45 3.08 5.22 -7.08
CA ALA A 45 3.06 6.15 -8.22
C ALA A 45 1.75 6.09 -9.03
N GLY A 46 1.08 4.93 -9.05
CA GLY A 46 -0.23 4.76 -9.68
C GLY A 46 -1.36 5.59 -9.07
N ARG A 47 -1.15 6.17 -7.87
CA ARG A 47 -2.16 6.95 -7.12
C ARG A 47 -2.81 8.05 -7.94
N ASN A 48 -1.99 8.90 -8.57
CA ASN A 48 -2.50 10.06 -9.30
C ASN A 48 -3.25 9.63 -10.56
N ALA A 49 -2.82 8.55 -11.21
CA ALA A 49 -3.51 7.98 -12.36
C ALA A 49 -4.85 7.34 -11.96
N ALA A 50 -4.88 6.58 -10.87
CA ALA A 50 -6.09 5.95 -10.34
C ALA A 50 -7.15 6.99 -9.93
N GLY A 51 -6.74 8.09 -9.29
CA GLY A 51 -7.64 9.20 -8.97
C GLY A 51 -8.28 9.81 -10.22
N LYS A 52 -7.47 10.12 -11.25
CA LYS A 52 -7.97 10.65 -12.53
C LYS A 52 -8.92 9.69 -13.25
N LEU A 53 -8.63 8.39 -13.23
CA LEU A 53 -9.49 7.36 -13.81
C LEU A 53 -10.85 7.28 -13.09
N LEU A 54 -10.84 7.39 -11.76
CA LEU A 54 -12.06 7.40 -10.97
C LEU A 54 -12.92 8.64 -11.23
N ASP A 55 -12.29 9.79 -11.40
CA ASP A 55 -13.00 11.03 -11.76
C ASP A 55 -13.72 10.88 -13.11
N GLN A 56 -13.07 10.23 -14.08
CA GLN A 56 -13.60 9.94 -15.41
C GLN A 56 -14.59 8.76 -15.47
N ALA A 57 -14.75 8.00 -14.39
CA ALA A 57 -15.61 6.83 -14.38
C ALA A 57 -17.10 7.22 -14.49
N PHE A 58 -17.85 6.46 -15.28
CA PHE A 58 -19.31 6.60 -15.41
C PHE A 58 -20.02 5.86 -14.27
N VAL A 59 -19.82 6.32 -13.04
CA VAL A 59 -20.49 5.81 -11.83
C VAL A 59 -21.00 6.97 -10.98
N PRO A 60 -22.02 6.76 -10.14
CA PRO A 60 -22.53 7.79 -9.24
C PRO A 60 -21.44 8.34 -8.31
N GLU A 61 -21.53 9.63 -7.96
CA GLU A 61 -20.51 10.29 -7.12
C GLU A 61 -20.37 9.64 -5.73
N GLU A 62 -21.48 9.14 -5.18
CA GLU A 62 -21.49 8.36 -3.92
C GLU A 62 -20.60 7.12 -4.01
N VAL A 63 -20.66 6.40 -5.13
CA VAL A 63 -19.81 5.22 -5.39
C VAL A 63 -18.35 5.66 -5.56
N LYS A 64 -18.09 6.76 -6.26
CA LYS A 64 -16.74 7.33 -6.37
C LYS A 64 -16.16 7.67 -4.99
N ASN A 65 -16.97 8.25 -4.11
CA ASN A 65 -16.56 8.61 -2.76
C ASN A 65 -16.21 7.39 -1.90
N ILE A 66 -16.99 6.32 -1.99
CA ILE A 66 -16.68 5.03 -1.34
C ILE A 66 -15.35 4.48 -1.85
N ILE A 67 -15.13 4.49 -3.18
CA ILE A 67 -13.88 4.01 -3.78
C ILE A 67 -12.71 4.89 -3.33
N ARG A 68 -12.83 6.23 -3.35
CA ARG A 68 -11.80 7.16 -2.86
C ARG A 68 -11.46 6.89 -1.40
N TYR A 69 -12.46 6.67 -0.56
CA TYR A 69 -12.27 6.37 0.86
C TYR A 69 -11.41 5.11 1.05
N TYR A 70 -11.81 3.97 0.48
CA TYR A 70 -11.06 2.72 0.63
C TYR A 70 -9.68 2.76 -0.05
N PHE A 71 -9.55 3.48 -1.16
CA PHE A 71 -8.27 3.66 -1.84
C PHE A 71 -7.29 4.48 -0.98
N ASN A 72 -7.75 5.59 -0.40
CA ASN A 72 -6.94 6.41 0.51
C ASN A 72 -6.59 5.67 1.81
N GLU A 73 -7.56 4.95 2.39
CA GLU A 73 -7.34 4.06 3.54
C GLU A 73 -6.19 3.08 3.26
N ARG A 74 -6.23 2.36 2.13
CA ARG A 74 -5.17 1.40 1.76
C ARG A 74 -3.82 2.07 1.51
N LEU A 75 -3.81 3.30 0.99
CA LEU A 75 -2.58 4.07 0.79
C LEU A 75 -1.94 4.50 2.11
N MET A 76 -2.74 4.86 3.11
CA MET A 76 -2.21 5.23 4.43
C MET A 76 -1.50 4.06 5.12
N ARG A 77 -1.84 2.82 4.76
CA ARG A 77 -1.17 1.60 5.22
C ARG A 77 0.23 1.38 4.61
N LEU A 78 0.52 2.09 3.52
CA LEU A 78 1.80 2.01 2.80
C LEU A 78 2.73 3.19 3.11
N LYS A 79 2.30 4.14 3.94
CA LYS A 79 3.16 5.15 4.56
C LYS A 79 3.86 4.55 5.78
#